data_AF-A0A2G4H0I2-F1
#
_entry.id   AF-A0A2G4H0I2-F1
#
_cell.length_a   1.000
_cell.length_b   1.000
_cell.length_c   1.000
_cell.angle_alpha   90.00
_cell.angle_beta   90.00
_cell.angle_gamma   90.00
#
_symmetry.space_group_name_H-M   'P 1'
#
loop_
_entity.id
_entity.type
_entity.pdbx_description
1 polymer ?
#
loop_
_entity_poly.entity_id
_entity_poly.type
_entity_poly.pdbx_seq_one_letter_code
_entity_poly.pdbx_strand_id
1 'polypeptide(L)'
;MFLIGDSVSRGYTQATRKVLEGKANVHRAPANCGPTASGLKNLDAWLGEGKWDVIHFNFGIHDRATPAADYVKRLEEIVGRLEKTGAKLIWASTTPIQDNPAQKLTAASIVEKNTLAAEVMKKHGIPTDDLFAAITPHLAKLQNPNDVHFTGEGNDFLGAKVGEAILGQLK
;
A
#
# COMPACT_ATOMS: atom_id res chain seq x y z
N MET A 1 -3.15 14.92 -0.68
CA MET A 1 -3.13 13.48 -1.00
C MET A 1 -3.15 12.65 0.28
N PHE A 2 -3.65 11.41 0.21
CA PHE A 2 -3.87 10.55 1.38
C PHE A 2 -3.26 9.16 1.20
N LEU A 3 -2.51 8.70 2.21
CA LEU A 3 -1.91 7.36 2.26
C LEU A 3 -2.73 6.42 3.16
N ILE A 4 -3.11 5.26 2.64
CA ILE A 4 -3.75 4.17 3.38
C ILE A 4 -2.82 2.95 3.32
N GLY A 5 -2.37 2.47 4.47
CA GLY A 5 -1.53 1.28 4.51
C GLY A 5 -0.99 1.00 5.89
N ASP A 6 -0.16 -0.02 5.97
CA ASP A 6 0.30 -0.59 7.23
C ASP A 6 1.62 -0.02 7.75
N SER A 7 2.36 -0.86 8.46
CA SER A 7 3.57 -0.46 9.16
C SER A 7 4.69 -0.21 8.16
N VAL A 8 4.64 -0.86 6.99
CA VAL A 8 5.53 -0.57 5.88
C VAL A 8 5.26 0.85 5.37
N SER A 9 3.98 1.24 5.19
CA SER A 9 3.66 2.61 4.75
C SER A 9 4.00 3.69 5.76
N ARG A 10 3.91 3.37 7.06
CA ARG A 10 4.45 4.25 8.12
C ARG A 10 5.94 4.50 7.95
N GLY A 11 6.70 3.47 7.61
CA GLY A 11 8.14 3.55 7.39
C GLY A 11 8.52 4.55 6.30
N TYR A 12 7.90 4.45 5.12
CA TYR A 12 8.25 5.31 3.99
C TYR A 12 7.55 6.68 3.96
N THR A 13 6.58 6.95 4.85
CA THR A 13 5.78 8.20 4.84
C THR A 13 6.64 9.47 4.85
N GLN A 14 7.70 9.50 5.68
CA GLN A 14 8.53 10.71 5.80
C GLN A 14 9.36 10.96 4.53
N ALA A 15 9.88 9.90 3.91
CA ALA A 15 10.57 9.99 2.64
C ALA A 15 9.63 10.43 1.51
N THR A 16 8.41 9.89 1.45
CA THR A 16 7.37 10.36 0.51
C THR A 16 7.07 11.84 0.69
N ARG A 17 6.94 12.32 1.93
CA ARG A 17 6.74 13.75 2.24
C ARG A 17 7.87 14.62 1.70
N LYS A 18 9.11 14.20 1.88
CA LYS A 18 10.29 14.92 1.38
C LYS A 18 10.26 15.06 -0.16
N VAL A 19 9.87 14.01 -0.87
CA VAL A 19 9.77 14.02 -2.35
C VAL A 19 8.69 14.98 -2.86
N LEU A 20 7.60 15.09 -2.08
CA LEU A 20 6.43 15.91 -2.39
C LEU A 20 6.46 17.30 -1.76
N GLU A 21 7.56 17.67 -1.11
CA GLU A 21 7.73 18.99 -0.49
C GLU A 21 7.54 20.11 -1.52
N GLY A 22 6.73 21.11 -1.14
CA GLY A 22 6.35 22.22 -2.03
C GLY A 22 5.42 21.84 -3.18
N LYS A 23 5.00 20.58 -3.30
CA LYS A 23 4.16 20.08 -4.42
C LYS A 23 2.80 19.55 -3.97
N ALA A 24 2.75 18.81 -2.86
CA ALA A 24 1.50 18.28 -2.32
C ALA A 24 1.55 18.07 -0.81
N ASN A 25 0.40 18.29 -0.15
CA ASN A 25 0.23 17.92 1.26
C ASN A 25 0.00 16.42 1.38
N VAL A 26 0.82 15.74 2.17
CA VAL A 26 0.78 14.28 2.37
C VAL A 26 0.21 13.95 3.75
N HIS A 27 -1.02 13.45 3.73
CA HIS A 27 -1.73 12.94 4.90
C HIS A 27 -1.72 11.41 4.88
N ARG A 28 -1.90 10.78 6.03
CA ARG A 28 -2.06 9.32 6.12
C ARG A 28 -3.13 8.96 7.12
N ALA A 29 -3.73 7.80 6.95
CA ALA A 29 -4.60 7.22 7.97
C ALA A 29 -3.85 7.15 9.32
N PRO A 30 -4.45 7.57 10.45
CA PRO A 30 -3.80 7.59 11.76
C PRO A 30 -3.73 6.19 12.40
N ALA A 31 -3.56 5.15 11.58
CA ALA A 31 -3.59 3.75 11.99
C ALA A 31 -2.57 2.91 11.20
N ASN A 32 -2.42 1.66 11.61
CA ASN A 32 -1.69 0.64 10.84
C ASN A 32 -2.54 0.03 9.70
N CYS A 33 -3.76 0.51 9.48
CA CYS A 33 -4.79 0.04 8.53
C CYS A 33 -5.17 -1.45 8.51
N GLY A 34 -4.27 -2.39 8.81
CA GLY A 34 -4.53 -3.80 9.01
C GLY A 34 -5.02 -4.49 7.74
N PRO A 35 -5.81 -5.57 7.88
CA PRO A 35 -6.38 -6.26 6.73
C PRO A 35 -7.55 -5.47 6.12
N THR A 36 -7.98 -5.87 4.93
CA THR A 36 -9.17 -5.35 4.24
C THR A 36 -10.41 -5.27 5.13
N ALA A 37 -10.62 -6.21 6.06
CA ALA A 37 -11.70 -6.16 7.03
C ALA A 37 -11.66 -4.92 7.94
N SER A 38 -10.45 -4.48 8.32
CA SER A 38 -10.27 -3.22 9.06
C SER A 38 -10.48 -2.01 8.16
N GLY A 39 -10.10 -2.10 6.88
CA GLY A 39 -10.44 -1.12 5.86
C GLY A 39 -11.95 -0.86 5.81
N LEU A 40 -12.75 -1.90 5.60
CA LEU A 40 -14.21 -1.78 5.53
C LEU A 40 -14.83 -1.13 6.77
N LYS A 41 -14.31 -1.45 7.95
CA LYS A 41 -14.82 -0.89 9.21
C LYS A 41 -14.50 0.60 9.37
N ASN A 42 -13.32 1.05 8.93
CA ASN A 42 -12.77 2.33 9.36
C ASN A 42 -12.54 3.34 8.22
N LEU A 43 -12.80 2.97 6.97
CA LEU A 43 -12.46 3.79 5.80
C LEU A 43 -13.06 5.20 5.89
N ASP A 44 -14.33 5.33 6.25
CA ASP A 44 -14.99 6.65 6.39
C ASP A 44 -14.31 7.50 7.47
N ALA A 45 -13.94 6.90 8.60
CA ALA A 45 -13.26 7.60 9.68
C ALA A 45 -11.84 8.03 9.28
N TRP A 46 -11.13 7.25 8.45
CA TRP A 46 -9.81 7.62 7.96
C TRP A 46 -9.86 8.71 6.91
N LEU A 47 -10.79 8.61 5.96
CA LEU A 47 -10.97 9.61 4.91
C LEU A 47 -11.48 10.94 5.48
N GLY A 48 -12.32 10.87 6.53
CA GLY A 48 -12.92 12.02 7.18
C GLY A 48 -13.70 12.89 6.19
N GLU A 49 -13.73 14.19 6.45
CA GLU A 49 -14.30 15.20 5.54
C GLU A 49 -13.31 15.67 4.47
N GLY A 50 -12.15 15.01 4.37
CA GLY A 50 -11.06 15.41 3.48
C GLY A 50 -11.45 15.26 2.00
N LYS A 51 -11.20 16.32 1.22
CA LYS A 51 -11.21 16.25 -0.24
C LYS A 51 -9.79 15.88 -0.70
N TRP A 52 -9.64 14.68 -1.24
CA TRP A 52 -8.33 14.15 -1.62
C TRP A 52 -8.18 14.18 -3.14
N ASP A 53 -7.13 14.82 -3.65
CA ASP A 53 -6.82 14.78 -5.10
C ASP A 53 -6.32 13.39 -5.53
N VAL A 54 -5.53 12.76 -4.66
CA VAL A 54 -4.93 11.44 -4.86
C VAL A 54 -5.04 10.64 -3.56
N ILE A 55 -5.47 9.38 -3.67
CA ILE A 55 -5.41 8.37 -2.62
C ILE A 55 -4.48 7.26 -3.08
N HIS A 56 -3.38 7.06 -2.36
CA HIS A 56 -2.45 5.94 -2.56
C HIS A 56 -2.68 4.93 -1.44
N PHE A 57 -2.95 3.67 -1.82
CA PHE A 57 -3.42 2.67 -0.85
C PHE A 57 -2.82 1.28 -1.06
N ASN A 58 -2.68 0.56 0.05
CA ASN A 58 -2.31 -0.86 0.08
C ASN A 58 -3.10 -1.61 1.15
N PHE A 59 -3.52 -2.84 0.80
CA PHE A 59 -3.96 -3.89 1.72
C PHE A 59 -3.41 -5.22 1.22
N GLY A 60 -2.57 -5.91 1.99
CA GLY A 60 -2.08 -7.23 1.57
C GLY A 60 -1.40 -8.05 2.66
N ILE A 61 -0.35 -7.55 3.31
CA ILE A 61 0.44 -8.38 4.25
C ILE A 61 -0.39 -8.90 5.43
N HIS A 62 -1.37 -8.12 5.88
CA HIS A 62 -2.29 -8.49 6.94
C HIS A 62 -3.43 -9.41 6.46
N ASP A 63 -3.63 -9.53 5.15
CA ASP A 63 -4.58 -10.45 4.52
C ASP A 63 -3.91 -11.75 4.01
N ARG A 64 -2.62 -11.97 4.30
CA ARG A 64 -1.88 -13.16 3.83
C ARG A 64 -2.54 -14.51 4.16
N ALA A 65 -3.29 -14.56 5.26
CA ALA A 65 -4.04 -15.75 5.68
C ALA A 65 -5.55 -15.65 5.40
N THR A 66 -6.02 -14.54 4.82
CA THR A 66 -7.42 -14.35 4.43
C THR A 66 -7.72 -15.24 3.21
N PRO A 67 -8.83 -16.00 3.20
CA PRO A 67 -9.27 -16.74 2.02
C PRO A 67 -9.36 -15.83 0.79
N ALA A 68 -8.92 -16.32 -0.38
CA ALA A 68 -8.84 -15.52 -1.61
C ALA A 68 -10.17 -14.83 -1.96
N ALA A 69 -11.29 -15.55 -1.89
CA ALA A 69 -12.61 -15.01 -2.18
C ALA A 69 -13.01 -13.86 -1.23
N ASP A 70 -12.71 -13.98 0.05
CA ASP A 70 -13.00 -12.94 1.05
C ASP A 70 -12.12 -11.70 0.82
N TYR A 71 -10.84 -11.90 0.52
CA TYR A 71 -9.91 -10.81 0.23
C TYR A 71 -10.37 -10.01 -0.99
N VAL A 72 -10.65 -10.68 -2.11
CA VAL A 72 -11.12 -10.05 -3.35
C VAL A 72 -12.42 -9.30 -3.12
N LYS A 73 -13.42 -9.95 -2.49
CA LYS A 73 -14.72 -9.31 -2.19
C LYS A 73 -14.56 -8.03 -1.39
N ARG A 74 -13.75 -8.05 -0.32
CA ARG A 74 -13.55 -6.88 0.54
C ARG A 74 -12.74 -5.79 -0.16
N LEU A 75 -11.73 -6.17 -0.94
CA LEU A 75 -10.91 -5.22 -1.69
C LEU A 75 -11.74 -4.49 -2.76
N GLU A 76 -12.60 -5.21 -3.49
CA GLU A 76 -13.58 -4.64 -4.43
C GLU A 76 -14.50 -3.62 -3.75
N GLU A 77 -15.02 -3.95 -2.56
CA GLU A 77 -15.87 -3.03 -1.80
C GLU A 77 -15.09 -1.78 -1.32
N ILE A 78 -13.84 -1.93 -0.87
CA ILE A 78 -12.96 -0.81 -0.53
C ILE A 78 -12.74 0.08 -1.77
N VAL A 79 -12.38 -0.52 -2.90
CA VAL A 79 -12.14 0.20 -4.16
C VAL A 79 -13.39 0.99 -4.56
N GLY A 80 -14.57 0.35 -4.57
CA GLY A 80 -15.81 1.05 -4.90
C GLY A 80 -16.18 2.19 -3.94
N ARG A 81 -15.71 2.16 -2.68
CA ARG A 81 -15.84 3.28 -1.75
C ARG A 81 -14.82 4.38 -2.02
N LEU A 82 -13.58 4.02 -2.33
CA LEU A 82 -12.52 4.97 -2.69
C LEU A 82 -12.87 5.72 -3.99
N GLU A 83 -13.42 5.05 -5.00
CA GLU A 83 -13.83 5.68 -6.26
C GLU A 83 -14.90 6.76 -6.05
N LYS A 84 -15.84 6.54 -5.11
CA LYS A 84 -16.88 7.51 -4.76
C LYS A 84 -16.35 8.82 -4.16
N THR A 85 -15.09 8.84 -3.71
CA THR A 85 -14.46 10.08 -3.24
C THR A 85 -14.13 11.05 -4.38
N GLY A 86 -14.06 10.56 -5.63
CA GLY A 86 -13.61 11.33 -6.79
C GLY A 86 -12.09 11.55 -6.85
N ALA A 87 -11.33 11.03 -5.89
CA ALA A 87 -9.87 11.09 -5.92
C ALA A 87 -9.28 10.22 -7.03
N LYS A 88 -8.14 10.62 -7.59
CA LYS A 88 -7.32 9.71 -8.38
C LYS A 88 -6.79 8.60 -7.46
N LEU A 89 -6.98 7.34 -7.84
CA LEU A 89 -6.55 6.20 -7.04
C LEU A 89 -5.23 5.63 -7.57
N ILE A 90 -4.34 5.24 -6.67
CA ILE A 90 -3.12 4.47 -6.98
C ILE A 90 -3.04 3.32 -5.99
N TRP A 91 -2.98 2.09 -6.49
CA TRP A 91 -2.75 0.93 -5.64
C TRP A 91 -1.25 0.63 -5.58
N ALA A 92 -0.71 0.41 -4.38
CA ALA A 92 0.65 -0.08 -4.23
C ALA A 92 0.67 -1.59 -4.03
N SER A 93 1.52 -2.29 -4.78
CA SER A 93 1.74 -3.72 -4.56
C SER A 93 2.40 -3.95 -3.20
N THR A 94 2.02 -5.02 -2.52
CA THR A 94 2.56 -5.38 -1.20
C THR A 94 4.01 -5.81 -1.38
N THR A 95 4.95 -5.29 -0.60
CA THR A 95 6.38 -5.62 -0.73
C THR A 95 6.69 -7.08 -0.35
N PRO A 96 7.79 -7.68 -0.85
CA PRO A 96 8.15 -9.06 -0.57
C PRO A 96 8.42 -9.29 0.92
N ILE A 97 8.10 -10.49 1.39
CA ILE A 97 8.47 -10.99 2.72
C ILE A 97 9.33 -12.24 2.57
N GLN A 98 10.14 -12.52 3.59
CA GLN A 98 10.88 -13.77 3.69
C GLN A 98 10.00 -14.86 4.32
N ASP A 99 10.23 -16.12 3.92
CA ASP A 99 9.62 -17.25 4.62
C ASP A 99 10.10 -17.28 6.07
N ASN A 100 9.14 -17.31 7.00
CA ASN A 100 9.43 -17.43 8.42
C ASN A 100 8.36 -18.29 9.08
N PRO A 101 8.58 -19.61 9.21
CA PRO A 101 7.60 -20.53 9.80
C PRO A 101 7.22 -20.17 11.24
N ALA A 102 8.17 -19.65 12.03
CA ALA A 102 7.91 -19.27 13.42
C ALA A 102 6.89 -18.11 13.52
N GLN A 103 6.84 -17.24 12.51
CA GLN A 103 5.90 -16.12 12.41
C GLN A 103 4.73 -16.38 11.45
N LYS A 104 4.63 -17.61 10.91
CA LYS A 104 3.65 -18.00 9.88
C LYS A 104 3.67 -17.01 8.69
N LEU A 105 4.88 -16.71 8.22
CA LEU A 105 5.12 -15.92 7.01
C LEU A 105 5.49 -16.85 5.87
N THR A 106 4.83 -16.68 4.73
CA THR A 106 5.10 -17.42 3.50
C THR A 106 5.14 -16.45 2.34
N ALA A 107 6.27 -16.35 1.65
CA ALA A 107 6.49 -15.40 0.56
C ALA A 107 5.44 -15.57 -0.56
N ALA A 108 5.09 -16.83 -0.88
CA ALA A 108 4.07 -17.15 -1.88
C ALA A 108 2.69 -16.53 -1.59
N SER A 109 2.34 -16.33 -0.31
CA SER A 109 1.07 -15.68 0.05
C SER A 109 1.01 -14.22 -0.40
N ILE A 110 2.15 -13.50 -0.41
CA ILE A 110 2.21 -12.12 -0.89
C ILE A 110 2.06 -12.07 -2.41
N VAL A 111 2.69 -13.01 -3.12
CA VAL A 111 2.54 -13.14 -4.58
C VAL A 111 1.10 -13.44 -4.96
N GLU A 112 0.43 -14.35 -4.23
CA GLU A 112 -0.99 -14.64 -4.41
C GLU A 112 -1.85 -13.39 -4.19
N LYS A 113 -1.68 -12.67 -3.07
CA LYS A 113 -2.49 -11.47 -2.79
C LYS A 113 -2.23 -10.34 -3.77
N ASN A 114 -1.00 -10.10 -4.19
CA ASN A 114 -0.69 -9.13 -5.21
C ASN A 114 -1.32 -9.48 -6.56
N THR A 115 -1.33 -10.77 -6.94
CA THR A 115 -1.98 -11.23 -8.18
C THR A 115 -3.48 -10.95 -8.14
N LEU A 116 -4.16 -11.31 -7.04
CA LEU A 116 -5.59 -11.07 -6.84
C LEU A 116 -5.91 -9.57 -6.83
N ALA A 117 -5.12 -8.77 -6.13
CA ALA A 117 -5.30 -7.32 -6.07
C ALA A 117 -5.09 -6.67 -7.44
N ALA A 118 -4.07 -7.08 -8.20
CA ALA A 118 -3.81 -6.55 -9.53
C ALA A 118 -4.99 -6.80 -10.49
N GLU A 119 -5.65 -7.96 -10.43
CA GLU A 119 -6.86 -8.22 -11.23
C GLU A 119 -8.02 -7.30 -10.83
N VAL A 120 -8.22 -7.04 -9.54
CA VAL A 120 -9.21 -6.04 -9.07
C VAL A 120 -8.86 -4.64 -9.60
N MET A 121 -7.61 -4.20 -9.46
CA MET A 121 -7.19 -2.88 -9.93
C MET A 121 -7.35 -2.73 -11.43
N LYS A 122 -7.00 -3.77 -12.20
CA LYS A 122 -7.18 -3.81 -13.65
C LYS A 122 -8.63 -3.66 -14.05
N LYS A 123 -9.55 -4.35 -13.37
CA LYS A 123 -11.01 -4.24 -13.61
C LYS A 123 -11.54 -2.82 -13.37
N HIS A 124 -10.97 -2.12 -12.38
CA HIS A 124 -11.34 -0.75 -12.02
C HIS A 124 -10.53 0.33 -12.74
N GLY A 125 -9.57 -0.04 -13.59
CA GLY A 125 -8.69 0.92 -14.27
C GLY A 125 -7.77 1.70 -13.32
N ILE A 126 -7.45 1.14 -12.16
CA ILE A 126 -6.60 1.78 -11.15
C ILE A 126 -5.13 1.48 -11.46
N PRO A 127 -4.27 2.50 -11.61
CA PRO A 127 -2.85 2.30 -11.84
C PRO A 127 -2.15 1.66 -10.63
N THR A 128 -1.12 0.87 -10.92
CA THR A 128 -0.29 0.20 -9.92
C THR A 128 1.04 0.91 -9.72
N ASP A 129 1.37 1.22 -8.47
CA ASP A 129 2.73 1.52 -7.99
C ASP A 129 3.38 0.21 -7.52
N ASP A 130 4.21 -0.40 -8.39
CA ASP A 130 4.73 -1.75 -8.16
C ASP A 130 5.95 -1.77 -7.23
N LEU A 131 5.69 -1.51 -5.94
CA LEU A 131 6.70 -1.53 -4.88
C LEU A 131 7.33 -2.92 -4.71
N PHE A 132 6.58 -4.00 -4.95
CA PHE A 132 7.10 -5.37 -4.92
C PHE A 132 8.24 -5.53 -5.92
N ALA A 133 8.01 -5.24 -7.20
CA ALA A 133 9.04 -5.37 -8.22
C ALA A 133 10.17 -4.37 -8.00
N ALA A 134 9.86 -3.14 -7.57
CA ALA A 134 10.86 -2.10 -7.37
C ALA A 134 11.87 -2.46 -6.27
N ILE A 135 11.43 -3.02 -5.14
CA ILE A 135 12.32 -3.31 -4.01
C ILE A 135 13.01 -4.68 -4.10
N THR A 136 12.46 -5.63 -4.86
CA THR A 136 12.95 -7.02 -4.96
C THR A 136 14.46 -7.10 -5.25
N PRO A 137 15.04 -6.35 -6.21
CA PRO A 137 16.47 -6.40 -6.50
C PRO A 137 17.36 -5.90 -5.36
N HIS A 138 16.78 -5.25 -4.36
CA HIS A 138 17.49 -4.53 -3.31
C HIS A 138 17.26 -5.11 -1.91
N LEU A 139 16.48 -6.19 -1.77
CA LEU A 139 16.08 -6.74 -0.46
C LEU A 139 17.26 -7.05 0.44
N ALA A 140 18.32 -7.67 -0.10
CA ALA A 140 19.51 -8.03 0.68
C ALA A 140 20.20 -6.84 1.37
N LYS A 141 20.03 -5.63 0.81
CA LYS A 141 20.57 -4.39 1.37
C LYS A 141 19.53 -3.62 2.17
N LEU A 142 18.29 -3.54 1.67
CA LEU A 142 17.31 -2.56 2.10
C LEU A 142 16.29 -3.12 3.10
N GLN A 143 16.10 -4.43 3.18
CA GLN A 143 15.20 -5.06 4.15
C GLN A 143 15.95 -5.45 5.42
N ASN A 144 15.31 -5.27 6.58
CA ASN A 144 15.86 -5.74 7.84
C ASN A 144 15.92 -7.29 7.85
N PRO A 145 16.98 -7.92 8.40
CA PRO A 145 17.06 -9.37 8.45
C PRO A 145 15.90 -10.01 9.23
N ASN A 146 15.26 -11.04 8.65
CA ASN A 146 14.12 -11.77 9.26
C ASN A 146 12.92 -10.88 9.64
N ASP A 147 12.77 -9.74 8.97
CA ASP A 147 11.73 -8.75 9.24
C ASP A 147 11.05 -8.33 7.92
N VAL A 148 9.80 -7.94 8.03
CA VAL A 148 8.98 -7.45 6.91
C VAL A 148 9.25 -5.97 6.63
N HIS A 149 9.86 -5.26 7.59
CA HIS A 149 10.18 -3.84 7.49
C HIS A 149 11.56 -3.59 6.87
N PHE A 150 11.74 -2.34 6.45
CA PHE A 150 12.92 -1.88 5.75
C PHE A 150 13.79 -1.01 6.65
N THR A 151 15.08 -0.99 6.31
CA THR A 151 16.07 -0.06 6.88
C THR A 151 15.68 1.40 6.59
N GLY A 152 16.39 2.36 7.18
CA GLY A 152 16.24 3.77 6.82
C GLY A 152 16.37 4.00 5.30
N GLU A 153 17.44 3.46 4.70
CA GLU A 153 17.66 3.53 3.24
C GLU A 153 16.54 2.86 2.43
N GLY A 154 15.99 1.74 2.92
CA GLY A 154 14.90 1.05 2.24
C GLY A 154 13.58 1.82 2.30
N ASN A 155 13.29 2.47 3.42
CA ASN A 155 12.15 3.37 3.54
C ASN A 155 12.33 4.63 2.67
N ASP A 156 13.56 5.16 2.55
CA ASP A 156 13.87 6.25 1.63
C ASP A 156 13.64 5.86 0.17
N PHE A 157 14.08 4.66 -0.23
CA PHE A 157 13.86 4.13 -1.57
C PHE A 157 12.37 3.95 -1.88
N LEU A 158 11.61 3.30 -0.98
CA LEU A 158 10.17 3.12 -1.16
C LEU A 158 9.44 4.47 -1.18
N GLY A 159 9.83 5.40 -0.32
CA GLY A 159 9.22 6.72 -0.27
C GLY A 159 9.45 7.54 -1.53
N ALA A 160 10.63 7.40 -2.15
CA ALA A 160 10.93 7.96 -3.47
C ALA A 160 10.01 7.39 -4.56
N LYS A 161 9.84 6.06 -4.61
CA LYS A 161 8.95 5.40 -5.58
C LYS A 161 7.50 5.86 -5.44
N VAL A 162 6.99 5.87 -4.21
CA VAL A 162 5.63 6.36 -3.92
C VAL A 162 5.48 7.83 -4.32
N GLY A 163 6.47 8.67 -3.99
CA GLY A 163 6.46 10.09 -4.38
C GLY A 163 6.45 10.29 -5.90
N GLU A 164 7.26 9.53 -6.65
CA GLU A 164 7.29 9.52 -8.12
C GLU A 164 5.94 9.13 -8.71
N ALA A 165 5.33 8.04 -8.20
CA ALA A 165 4.02 7.57 -8.65
C ALA A 165 2.93 8.63 -8.44
N ILE A 166 2.93 9.28 -7.28
CA ILE A 166 1.98 10.37 -6.96
C ILE A 166 2.20 11.58 -7.87
N LEU A 167 3.44 12.01 -8.08
CA LEU A 167 3.76 13.13 -8.97
C LEU A 167 3.31 12.88 -10.41
N GLY A 168 3.36 11.62 -10.86
CA GLY A 168 2.82 11.22 -12.17
C GLY A 168 1.32 11.50 -12.32
N GLN A 169 0.57 11.52 -11.22
CA GLN A 169 -0.88 11.77 -11.20
C GLN A 169 -1.26 13.23 -10.91
N LEU A 170 -0.33 14.07 -10.45
CA LEU A 170 -0.58 15.49 -10.17
C LEU A 170 -0.40 16.41 -11.39
N LYS A 171 0.05 15.84 -12.52
CA LYS A 171 0.16 16.55 -13.80
C LYS A 171 -1.18 16.70 -14.50
#